data_AF-A0A7S1EN45-F1
#
_entry.id   AF-A0A7S1EN45-F1
#
_cell.length_a   1.000
_cell.length_b   1.000
_cell.length_c   1.000
_cell.angle_alpha   90.00
_cell.angle_beta   90.00
_cell.angle_gamma   90.00
#
_symmetry.space_group_name_H-M   'P 1'
#
loop_
_entity.id
_entity.type
_entity.pdbx_description
1 polymer ?
#
loop_
_entity_poly.entity_id
_entity_poly.type
_entity_poly.pdbx_seq_one_letter_code
_entity_poly.pdbx_strand_id
1 'polypeptide(L)'
;TPAVIAGLGLISGAAGASVAAFGGLTVAVGASFGAVGAGLVGYKVARVTSEVKEFGFELVDRSPGLPVTIGVAGWLEDASETCYSVWDDALCDVAGDGGECLALMWEQDVLRDLGNSMSIFLKSQIACQVRDAVGNAVLGTAFGSLTWPLALVGLADTIDGPWAMAMSRADRAGKALADVLARRLHGHRPLTLVGFGMGARVILVCLLELAERGVEAHGIVETAVCLGTPYSASPSIWEKASSVVS
;
A
#
# COMPACT_ATOMS: atom_id res chain seq x y z
N THR A 1 32.63 -45.95 -43.51
CA THR A 1 32.53 -44.87 -44.52
C THR A 1 31.75 -43.72 -43.90
N PRO A 2 32.36 -42.54 -43.74
CA PRO A 2 31.87 -41.46 -42.89
C PRO A 2 31.01 -40.44 -43.66
N ALA A 3 30.22 -39.63 -42.95
CA ALA A 3 29.81 -38.31 -43.42
C ALA A 3 29.74 -37.33 -42.24
N VAL A 4 30.67 -36.38 -42.29
CA VAL A 4 30.89 -35.22 -41.41
C VAL A 4 30.23 -34.01 -42.06
N ILE A 5 29.44 -33.22 -41.32
CA ILE A 5 29.28 -31.76 -41.48
C ILE A 5 28.95 -31.23 -40.06
N ALA A 6 29.88 -30.65 -39.28
CA ALA A 6 30.55 -29.36 -39.43
C ALA A 6 29.60 -28.15 -39.31
N GLY A 7 29.41 -27.68 -38.08
CA GLY A 7 28.78 -26.40 -37.76
C GLY A 7 29.34 -25.86 -36.45
N LEU A 8 30.64 -25.51 -36.46
CA LEU A 8 31.28 -24.75 -35.39
C LEU A 8 30.76 -23.30 -35.44
N GLY A 9 29.91 -22.93 -34.48
CA GLY A 9 29.64 -21.54 -34.13
C GLY A 9 30.33 -21.21 -32.80
N LEU A 10 31.65 -20.97 -32.83
CA LEU A 10 32.36 -20.34 -31.71
C LEU A 10 32.36 -18.84 -31.96
N ILE A 11 31.43 -18.13 -31.32
CA ILE A 11 31.64 -16.71 -30.98
C ILE A 11 31.68 -16.66 -29.45
N SER A 12 32.89 -16.50 -28.96
CA SER A 12 33.27 -16.32 -27.56
C SER A 12 32.69 -15.03 -26.98
N GLY A 13 32.02 -15.12 -25.82
CA GLY A 13 31.82 -13.98 -24.93
C GLY A 13 30.50 -13.97 -24.15
N ALA A 14 30.59 -14.25 -22.84
CA ALA A 14 29.58 -14.08 -21.77
C ALA A 14 28.37 -15.05 -21.74
N ALA A 15 28.24 -15.73 -20.60
CA ALA A 15 27.40 -16.90 -20.37
C ALA A 15 25.88 -16.64 -20.40
N GLY A 16 25.21 -17.27 -21.37
CA GLY A 16 24.13 -18.25 -21.11
C GLY A 16 22.79 -17.75 -20.56
N ALA A 17 21.91 -17.27 -21.44
CA ALA A 17 20.46 -17.35 -21.26
C ALA A 17 19.83 -17.94 -22.53
N SER A 18 19.91 -19.27 -22.70
CA SER A 18 19.12 -19.97 -23.71
C SER A 18 17.75 -20.28 -23.13
N VAL A 19 16.74 -19.54 -23.59
CA VAL A 19 15.32 -19.83 -23.35
C VAL A 19 14.93 -21.14 -24.05
N ALA A 20 15.00 -22.26 -23.31
CA ALA A 20 14.36 -23.51 -23.70
C ALA A 20 13.00 -23.58 -23.00
N ALA A 21 11.94 -23.22 -23.73
CA ALA A 21 10.59 -23.56 -23.33
C ALA A 21 10.41 -25.08 -23.47
N PHE A 22 10.07 -25.78 -22.39
CA PHE A 22 9.10 -26.88 -22.27
C PHE A 22 9.32 -27.66 -20.96
N GLY A 23 8.33 -27.64 -20.07
CA GLY A 23 8.04 -28.71 -19.10
C GLY A 23 8.97 -28.87 -17.89
N GLY A 24 8.52 -28.39 -16.72
CA GLY A 24 8.95 -28.92 -15.42
C GLY A 24 9.96 -28.06 -14.65
N LEU A 25 9.51 -27.53 -13.52
CA LEU A 25 10.28 -27.09 -12.35
C LEU A 25 11.76 -26.71 -12.59
N THR A 26 12.02 -25.48 -13.02
CA THR A 26 13.38 -24.91 -12.99
C THR A 26 13.47 -23.87 -11.88
N VAL A 27 13.96 -24.29 -10.72
CA VAL A 27 14.44 -23.39 -9.66
C VAL A 27 15.75 -22.77 -10.16
N ALA A 28 15.68 -21.52 -10.63
CA ALA A 28 16.87 -20.74 -10.90
C ALA A 28 17.50 -20.31 -9.57
N VAL A 29 18.51 -21.06 -9.11
CA VAL A 29 19.39 -20.65 -8.03
C VAL A 29 20.40 -19.66 -8.63
N GLY A 30 20.16 -18.37 -8.44
CA GLY A 30 21.04 -17.28 -8.87
C GLY A 30 21.23 -16.25 -7.74
N ALA A 31 22.50 -16.06 -7.34
CA ALA A 31 23.05 -15.02 -6.46
C ALA A 31 22.16 -14.51 -5.29
N SER A 32 22.42 -15.04 -4.09
CA SER A 32 21.68 -14.82 -2.83
C SER A 32 21.96 -13.48 -2.10
N PHE A 33 22.27 -12.40 -2.83
CA PHE A 33 22.41 -11.03 -2.27
C PHE A 33 21.52 -9.98 -2.98
N GLY A 34 20.36 -10.41 -3.49
CA GLY A 34 19.37 -9.51 -4.10
C GLY A 34 18.08 -10.19 -4.59
N ALA A 35 17.77 -11.39 -4.09
CA ALA A 35 16.73 -12.26 -4.64
C ALA A 35 15.48 -12.36 -3.75
N VAL A 36 14.81 -11.25 -3.43
CA VAL A 36 13.50 -11.30 -2.74
C VAL A 36 12.30 -11.03 -3.63
N GLY A 37 12.46 -10.44 -4.81
CA GLY A 37 11.35 -10.22 -5.74
C GLY A 37 10.65 -11.46 -6.36
N ALA A 38 10.71 -12.66 -5.78
CA ALA A 38 9.87 -13.80 -6.19
C ALA A 38 8.76 -14.14 -5.18
N GLY A 39 8.99 -13.95 -3.87
CA GLY A 39 8.04 -14.37 -2.83
C GLY A 39 6.84 -13.44 -2.66
N LEU A 40 7.10 -12.17 -2.33
CA LEU A 40 6.05 -11.14 -2.16
C LEU A 40 5.54 -10.60 -3.50
N VAL A 41 6.43 -10.34 -4.45
CA VAL A 41 6.05 -9.86 -5.80
C VAL A 41 5.27 -10.93 -6.59
N GLY A 42 5.51 -12.21 -6.32
CA GLY A 42 4.70 -13.32 -6.82
C GLY A 42 3.40 -13.54 -6.01
N TYR A 43 3.25 -12.92 -4.85
CA TYR A 43 2.04 -12.97 -4.02
C TYR A 43 0.99 -12.01 -4.58
N LYS A 44 0.38 -12.43 -5.68
CA LYS A 44 -0.82 -11.80 -6.23
C LYS A 44 -2.02 -12.64 -5.83
N VAL A 45 -2.69 -12.25 -4.74
CA VAL A 45 -3.98 -12.85 -4.39
C VAL A 45 -5.06 -12.19 -5.23
N ALA A 46 -5.19 -12.68 -6.46
CA ALA A 46 -6.43 -12.52 -7.19
C ALA A 46 -7.49 -13.42 -6.54
N ARG A 47 -8.17 -12.87 -5.52
CA ARG A 47 -9.50 -13.31 -5.03
C ARG A 47 -9.61 -14.43 -3.98
N VAL A 48 -8.70 -14.59 -3.01
CA VAL A 48 -8.82 -15.68 -2.00
C VAL A 48 -8.54 -15.23 -0.56
N THR A 49 -9.41 -14.36 -0.04
CA THR A 49 -9.99 -14.45 1.31
C THR A 49 -11.40 -13.85 1.22
N SER A 50 -12.38 -14.35 1.98
CA SER A 50 -13.77 -13.87 1.93
C SER A 50 -13.96 -12.40 2.34
N GLU A 51 -12.89 -11.73 2.76
CA GLU A 51 -12.95 -10.47 3.49
C GLU A 51 -12.47 -9.24 2.69
N VAL A 52 -11.55 -9.42 1.71
CA VAL A 52 -10.96 -8.34 0.89
C VAL A 52 -11.03 -8.69 -0.60
N LYS A 53 -11.52 -7.78 -1.44
CA LYS A 53 -11.70 -8.00 -2.90
C LYS A 53 -10.39 -8.07 -3.66
N GLU A 54 -9.45 -7.18 -3.32
CA GLU A 54 -8.15 -7.04 -3.96
C GLU A 54 -7.08 -6.95 -2.88
N PHE A 55 -6.06 -7.81 -2.96
CA PHE A 55 -4.92 -7.79 -2.05
C PHE A 55 -3.68 -8.36 -2.74
N GLY A 56 -2.59 -7.61 -2.80
CA GLY A 56 -1.35 -8.07 -3.41
C GLY A 56 -0.21 -7.07 -3.26
N PHE A 57 0.98 -7.46 -3.70
CA PHE A 57 2.17 -6.61 -3.69
C PHE A 57 2.66 -6.39 -5.11
N GLU A 58 3.01 -5.16 -5.43
CA GLU A 58 3.67 -4.80 -6.70
C GLU A 58 5.05 -4.23 -6.41
N LEU A 59 6.03 -4.64 -7.22
CA LEU A 59 7.40 -4.15 -7.12
C LEU A 59 7.50 -2.79 -7.77
N VAL A 60 7.85 -1.78 -6.97
CA VAL A 60 8.05 -0.39 -7.40
C VAL A 60 9.49 -0.20 -7.86
N ASP A 61 10.43 -0.37 -6.93
CA ASP A 61 11.85 -0.27 -7.22
C ASP A 61 12.62 -1.49 -6.71
N ARG A 62 13.67 -1.84 -7.44
CA ARG A 62 14.63 -2.85 -7.06
C ARG A 62 16.02 -2.25 -7.06
N SER A 63 16.44 -1.86 -5.87
CA SER A 63 17.81 -1.47 -5.59
C SER A 63 18.56 -2.59 -4.86
N PRO A 64 19.88 -2.74 -5.07
CA PRO A 64 20.66 -3.75 -4.35
C PRO A 64 20.67 -3.43 -2.86
N GLY A 65 20.12 -4.32 -2.03
CA GLY A 65 20.06 -4.11 -0.59
C GLY A 65 19.32 -5.21 0.18
N LEU A 66 19.50 -5.22 1.50
CA LEU A 66 18.81 -6.12 2.42
C LEU A 66 17.47 -5.60 2.97
N PRO A 67 17.12 -4.31 3.02
CA PRO A 67 15.82 -3.91 3.54
C PRO A 67 14.70 -4.08 2.51
N VAL A 68 13.50 -4.28 3.02
CA VAL A 68 12.24 -4.29 2.26
C VAL A 68 11.35 -3.18 2.78
N THR A 69 10.94 -2.28 1.90
CA THR A 69 10.00 -1.22 2.24
C THR A 69 8.65 -1.50 1.58
N ILE A 70 7.58 -1.54 2.36
CA ILE A 70 6.21 -1.68 1.86
C ILE A 70 5.47 -0.36 2.06
N GLY A 71 5.12 0.28 0.96
CA GLY A 71 4.23 1.43 0.90
C GLY A 71 2.76 1.01 0.92
N VAL A 72 1.97 1.64 1.78
CA VAL A 72 0.53 1.41 1.91
C VAL A 72 -0.24 2.71 1.69
N ALA A 73 -0.85 2.86 0.51
CA ALA A 73 -1.59 4.07 0.14
C ALA A 73 -2.91 4.18 0.93
N GLY A 74 -3.32 5.41 1.25
CA GLY A 74 -4.51 5.69 2.06
C GLY A 74 -5.74 6.22 1.33
N TRP A 75 -5.55 6.76 0.13
CA TRP A 75 -6.59 7.17 -0.81
C TRP A 75 -5.95 7.28 -2.20
N LEU A 76 -6.77 7.33 -3.24
CA LEU A 76 -6.35 7.56 -4.62
C LEU A 76 -7.19 8.70 -5.19
N GLU A 77 -6.55 9.70 -5.79
CA GLU A 77 -7.23 10.91 -6.28
C GLU A 77 -7.72 10.73 -7.70
N ASP A 78 -6.89 10.14 -8.58
CA ASP A 78 -7.22 9.96 -9.98
C ASP A 78 -7.69 8.54 -10.31
N ALA A 79 -8.56 8.41 -11.32
CA ALA A 79 -9.04 7.12 -11.79
C ALA A 79 -7.93 6.24 -12.40
N SER A 80 -6.90 6.87 -12.99
CA SER A 80 -5.70 6.19 -13.50
C SER A 80 -4.67 5.90 -12.42
N GLU A 81 -4.78 6.53 -11.25
CA GLU A 81 -3.87 6.32 -10.15
C GLU A 81 -4.09 4.93 -9.55
N THR A 82 -2.99 4.32 -9.15
CA THR A 82 -2.95 3.01 -8.53
C THR A 82 -2.08 3.10 -7.28
N CYS A 83 -2.17 2.13 -6.38
CA CYS A 83 -1.25 2.07 -5.25
C CYS A 83 0.21 2.07 -5.70
N TYR A 84 0.51 1.49 -6.87
CA TYR A 84 1.84 1.54 -7.47
C TYR A 84 2.27 2.98 -7.75
N SER A 85 1.49 3.76 -8.51
CA SER A 85 1.90 5.10 -8.96
C SER A 85 2.14 6.08 -7.82
N VAL A 86 1.34 5.99 -6.74
CA VAL A 86 1.54 6.79 -5.52
C VAL A 86 2.95 6.61 -4.95
N TRP A 87 3.42 5.37 -4.93
CA TRP A 87 4.69 5.01 -4.32
C TRP A 87 5.85 5.00 -5.32
N ASP A 88 5.58 4.88 -6.61
CA ASP A 88 6.56 5.12 -7.67
C ASP A 88 7.11 6.54 -7.55
N ASP A 89 6.23 7.53 -7.41
CA ASP A 89 6.66 8.92 -7.24
C ASP A 89 7.25 9.21 -5.85
N ALA A 90 6.73 8.58 -4.78
CA ALA A 90 7.11 8.93 -3.40
C ALA A 90 8.22 8.07 -2.78
N LEU A 91 8.42 6.81 -3.20
CA LEU A 91 9.46 5.92 -2.66
C LEU A 91 10.72 5.85 -3.51
N CYS A 92 10.72 6.30 -4.76
CA CYS A 92 11.94 6.32 -5.57
C CYS A 92 13.09 7.09 -4.90
N ASP A 93 12.79 8.12 -4.10
CA ASP A 93 13.79 8.87 -3.34
C ASP A 93 14.16 8.20 -1.99
N VAL A 94 13.22 7.48 -1.37
CA VAL A 94 13.43 6.79 -0.08
C VAL A 94 14.17 5.46 -0.27
N ALA A 95 14.06 4.84 -1.45
CA ALA A 95 14.79 3.64 -1.85
C ALA A 95 16.28 3.87 -2.10
N GLY A 96 16.74 5.14 -2.10
CA GLY A 96 18.12 5.53 -2.38
C GLY A 96 19.18 4.93 -1.44
N ASP A 97 18.79 4.45 -0.26
CA ASP A 97 19.66 3.77 0.70
C ASP A 97 19.88 2.27 0.38
N GLY A 98 19.27 1.77 -0.69
CA GLY A 98 19.37 0.38 -1.17
C GLY A 98 18.30 -0.52 -0.56
N GLY A 99 17.71 -1.40 -1.37
CA GLY A 99 16.63 -2.31 -0.94
C GLY A 99 15.54 -2.50 -2.00
N GLU A 100 14.53 -3.32 -1.67
CA GLU A 100 13.37 -3.51 -2.55
C GLU A 100 12.17 -2.72 -2.00
N CYS A 101 11.50 -1.97 -2.87
CA CYS A 101 10.31 -1.20 -2.55
C CYS A 101 9.07 -1.83 -3.17
N LEU A 102 8.06 -2.09 -2.35
CA LEU A 102 6.82 -2.73 -2.72
C LEU A 102 5.64 -1.81 -2.43
N ALA A 103 4.68 -1.73 -3.34
CA ALA A 103 3.39 -1.10 -3.09
C ALA A 103 2.36 -2.18 -2.70
N LEU A 104 1.67 -1.98 -1.58
CA LEU A 104 0.52 -2.80 -1.22
C LEU A 104 -0.69 -2.38 -2.05
N MET A 105 -1.14 -3.28 -2.92
CA MET A 105 -2.43 -3.16 -3.59
C MET A 105 -3.52 -3.68 -2.68
N TRP A 106 -4.48 -2.83 -2.33
CA TRP A 106 -5.64 -3.24 -1.57
C TRP A 106 -6.86 -2.37 -1.94
N GLU A 107 -8.00 -3.01 -2.15
CA GLU A 107 -9.33 -2.37 -2.35
C GLU A 107 -9.28 -1.04 -3.13
N GLN A 108 -8.69 -1.03 -4.33
CA GLN A 108 -8.42 0.23 -5.03
C GLN A 108 -9.70 1.01 -5.36
N ASP A 109 -10.79 0.31 -5.65
CA ASP A 109 -12.11 0.92 -5.86
C ASP A 109 -12.56 1.75 -4.65
N VAL A 110 -12.37 1.20 -3.44
CA VAL A 110 -12.75 1.88 -2.19
C VAL A 110 -11.85 3.09 -1.92
N LEU A 111 -10.56 2.98 -2.26
CA LEU A 111 -9.61 4.08 -2.14
C LEU A 111 -9.90 5.22 -3.12
N ARG A 112 -10.33 4.90 -4.35
CA ARG A 112 -10.78 5.89 -5.34
C ARG A 112 -12.08 6.54 -4.92
N ASP A 113 -13.05 5.77 -4.43
CA ASP A 113 -14.31 6.32 -3.90
C ASP A 113 -14.04 7.30 -2.74
N LEU A 114 -13.12 6.93 -1.84
CA LEU A 114 -12.70 7.78 -0.73
C LEU A 114 -12.03 9.08 -1.22
N GLY A 115 -11.05 8.97 -2.13
CA GLY A 115 -10.34 10.14 -2.66
C GLY A 115 -11.26 11.06 -3.45
N ASN A 116 -12.17 10.51 -4.26
CA ASN A 116 -13.19 11.28 -4.96
C ASN A 116 -14.08 12.06 -3.98
N SER A 117 -14.62 11.40 -2.95
CA SER A 117 -15.45 12.05 -1.93
C SER A 117 -14.69 13.14 -1.17
N MET A 118 -13.42 12.91 -0.83
CA MET A 118 -12.58 13.92 -0.19
C MET A 118 -12.30 15.11 -1.10
N SER A 119 -12.04 14.88 -2.39
CA SER A 119 -11.81 15.95 -3.36
C SER A 119 -13.05 16.83 -3.55
N ILE A 120 -14.24 16.22 -3.57
CA ILE A 120 -15.53 16.92 -3.65
C ILE A 120 -15.73 17.78 -2.39
N PHE A 121 -15.44 17.22 -1.21
CA PHE A 121 -15.52 17.95 0.05
C PHE A 121 -14.59 19.16 0.07
N LEU A 122 -13.31 18.98 -0.25
CA LEU A 122 -12.32 20.07 -0.25
C LEU A 122 -12.69 21.16 -1.27
N LYS A 123 -13.10 20.77 -2.48
CA LYS A 123 -13.58 21.72 -3.50
C LYS A 123 -14.80 22.49 -3.02
N SER A 124 -15.73 21.83 -2.32
CA SER A 124 -16.93 22.47 -1.78
C SER A 124 -16.62 23.46 -0.65
N GLN A 125 -15.63 23.17 0.22
CA GLN A 125 -15.17 24.10 1.24
C GLN A 125 -14.58 25.37 0.63
N ILE A 126 -13.71 25.22 -0.37
CA ILE A 126 -13.10 26.34 -1.09
C ILE A 126 -14.18 27.17 -1.80
N ALA A 127 -15.15 26.51 -2.46
CA ALA A 127 -16.25 27.20 -3.13
C ALA A 127 -17.17 27.95 -2.14
N CYS A 128 -17.35 27.44 -0.91
CA CYS A 128 -18.07 28.13 0.15
C CYS A 128 -17.32 29.39 0.60
N GLN A 129 -16.02 29.29 0.85
CA GLN A 129 -15.18 30.43 1.26
C GLN A 129 -15.13 31.54 0.19
N VAL A 130 -15.08 31.18 -1.10
CA VAL A 130 -15.13 32.15 -2.21
C VAL A 130 -16.50 32.83 -2.30
N ARG A 131 -17.59 32.10 -2.01
CA ARG A 131 -18.95 32.66 -2.02
C ARG A 131 -19.14 33.67 -0.88
N ASP A 132 -18.55 33.42 0.28
CA ASP A 132 -18.56 34.35 1.41
C ASP A 132 -17.74 35.63 1.13
N ALA A 133 -16.70 35.54 0.29
CA ALA A 133 -15.88 36.69 -0.10
C ALA A 133 -16.50 37.57 -1.22
N VAL A 134 -17.38 37.01 -2.07
CA VAL A 134 -17.98 37.72 -3.22
C VAL A 134 -19.47 38.02 -3.03
N GLY A 135 -20.15 37.35 -2.10
CA GLY A 135 -21.60 37.39 -1.90
C GLY A 135 -22.09 38.52 -1.00
N ASN A 136 -22.06 39.76 -1.49
CA ASN A 136 -22.81 40.87 -0.91
C ASN A 136 -24.32 40.74 -1.22
N ALA A 137 -24.93 39.61 -0.84
CA ALA A 137 -26.34 39.34 -1.08
C ALA A 137 -27.16 39.72 0.17
N VAL A 138 -27.75 40.91 0.10
CA VAL A 138 -28.78 41.46 0.99
C VAL A 138 -30.04 40.59 0.92
N LEU A 139 -30.01 39.39 1.51
CA LEU A 139 -31.19 38.56 1.73
C LEU A 139 -31.09 37.92 3.12
N GLY A 140 -31.68 38.60 4.11
CA GLY A 140 -32.07 38.05 5.40
C GLY A 140 -30.93 37.54 6.29
N THR A 141 -30.39 38.42 7.13
CA THR A 141 -29.42 38.12 8.20
C THR A 141 -29.85 37.05 9.21
N ALA A 142 -31.10 36.58 9.16
CA ALA A 142 -31.62 35.53 10.02
C ALA A 142 -31.53 34.09 9.44
N PHE A 143 -31.40 33.93 8.11
CA PHE A 143 -31.35 32.59 7.47
C PHE A 143 -29.97 32.23 6.89
N GLY A 144 -29.09 33.22 6.66
CA GLY A 144 -27.73 32.97 6.19
C GLY A 144 -26.85 32.21 7.20
N SER A 145 -27.03 32.43 8.51
CA SER A 145 -26.17 31.81 9.53
C SER A 145 -26.35 30.30 9.68
N LEU A 146 -27.53 29.77 9.30
CA LEU A 146 -27.85 28.35 9.32
C LEU A 146 -27.59 27.65 7.97
N THR A 147 -27.33 28.41 6.91
CA THR A 147 -27.12 27.83 5.58
C THR A 147 -25.74 27.18 5.47
N TRP A 148 -24.70 27.78 6.05
CA TRP A 148 -23.34 27.22 6.09
C TRP A 148 -23.26 25.90 6.89
N PRO A 149 -23.84 25.79 8.11
CA PRO A 149 -23.81 24.55 8.88
C PRO A 149 -24.65 23.44 8.22
N LEU A 150 -25.79 23.76 7.61
CA LEU A 150 -26.62 22.76 6.92
C LEU A 150 -25.97 22.24 5.63
N ALA A 151 -25.28 23.12 4.88
CA ALA A 151 -24.49 22.71 3.73
C ALA A 151 -23.33 21.79 4.14
N LEU A 152 -22.66 22.08 5.27
CA LEU A 152 -21.64 21.20 5.83
C LEU A 152 -22.19 19.84 6.24
N VAL A 153 -23.34 19.80 6.93
CA VAL A 153 -23.95 18.54 7.38
C VAL A 153 -24.32 17.67 6.18
N GLY A 154 -24.92 18.25 5.13
CA GLY A 154 -25.23 17.49 3.91
C GLY A 154 -24.00 16.96 3.18
N LEU A 155 -22.86 17.67 3.25
CA LEU A 155 -21.59 17.20 2.69
C LEU A 155 -20.92 16.13 3.57
N ALA A 156 -21.02 16.24 4.90
CA ALA A 156 -20.52 15.22 5.81
C ALA A 156 -21.20 13.87 5.59
N ASP A 157 -22.53 13.86 5.43
CA ASP A 157 -23.31 12.64 5.13
C ASP A 157 -22.85 11.95 3.83
N THR A 158 -22.35 12.70 2.84
CA THR A 158 -21.85 12.12 1.57
C THR A 158 -20.46 11.47 1.69
N ILE A 159 -19.71 11.78 2.76
CA ILE A 159 -18.35 11.28 3.02
C ILE A 159 -18.38 10.13 4.03
N ASP A 160 -19.31 10.16 4.99
CA ASP A 160 -19.39 9.19 6.07
C ASP A 160 -19.55 7.75 5.55
N GLY A 161 -20.29 7.55 4.44
CA GLY A 161 -20.44 6.25 3.79
C GLY A 161 -19.11 5.69 3.24
N PRO A 162 -18.46 6.38 2.28
CA PRO A 162 -17.15 5.98 1.75
C PRO A 162 -16.07 5.87 2.83
N TRP A 163 -16.04 6.80 3.79
CA TRP A 163 -15.08 6.79 4.89
C TRP A 163 -15.27 5.59 5.82
N ALA A 164 -16.50 5.30 6.25
CA ALA A 164 -16.79 4.14 7.08
C ALA A 164 -16.51 2.82 6.35
N MET A 165 -16.82 2.75 5.05
CA MET A 165 -16.47 1.59 4.22
C MET A 165 -14.95 1.42 4.15
N ALA A 166 -14.21 2.49 3.87
CA ALA A 166 -12.74 2.47 3.80
C ALA A 166 -12.12 2.06 5.14
N MET A 167 -12.62 2.53 6.28
CA MET A 167 -12.16 2.08 7.61
C MET A 167 -12.38 0.57 7.81
N SER A 168 -13.59 0.08 7.50
CA SER A 168 -13.91 -1.35 7.62
C SER A 168 -13.06 -2.23 6.70
N ARG A 169 -12.71 -1.72 5.52
CA ARG A 169 -11.86 -2.42 4.54
C ARG A 169 -10.39 -2.37 4.95
N ALA A 170 -9.93 -1.24 5.50
CA ALA A 170 -8.59 -1.08 6.05
C ALA A 170 -8.34 -2.06 7.20
N ASP A 171 -9.32 -2.24 8.10
CA ASP A 171 -9.20 -3.20 9.21
C ASP A 171 -8.99 -4.64 8.71
N ARG A 172 -9.71 -5.03 7.64
CA ARG A 172 -9.59 -6.35 7.01
C ARG A 172 -8.29 -6.52 6.24
N ALA A 173 -7.87 -5.49 5.50
CA ALA A 173 -6.59 -5.48 4.81
C ALA A 173 -5.41 -5.54 5.80
N GLY A 174 -5.51 -4.88 6.96
CA GLY A 174 -4.51 -4.94 8.02
C GLY A 174 -4.32 -6.35 8.58
N LYS A 175 -5.42 -7.07 8.81
CA LYS A 175 -5.37 -8.48 9.23
C LYS A 175 -4.77 -9.38 8.15
N ALA A 176 -5.16 -9.19 6.89
CA ALA A 176 -4.59 -9.92 5.77
C ALA A 176 -3.07 -9.64 5.61
N LEU A 177 -2.64 -8.40 5.84
CA LEU A 177 -1.23 -8.04 5.85
C LEU A 177 -0.49 -8.74 7.00
N ALA A 178 -1.05 -8.76 8.21
CA ALA A 178 -0.48 -9.49 9.34
C ALA A 178 -0.36 -11.00 9.05
N ASP A 179 -1.34 -11.60 8.40
CA ASP A 179 -1.27 -13.01 7.94
C ASP A 179 -0.10 -13.27 7.00
N VAL A 180 0.11 -12.36 6.04
CA VAL A 180 1.22 -12.49 5.08
C VAL A 180 2.57 -12.28 5.76
N LEU A 181 2.66 -11.29 6.64
CA LEU A 181 3.89 -10.99 7.37
C LEU A 181 4.26 -12.12 8.34
N ALA A 182 3.28 -12.71 9.03
CA ALA A 182 3.48 -13.87 9.92
C ALA A 182 4.01 -15.11 9.17
N ARG A 183 3.67 -15.27 7.88
CA ARG A 183 4.22 -16.34 7.03
C ARG A 183 5.67 -16.11 6.61
N ARG A 184 6.25 -14.95 6.91
CA ARG A 184 7.65 -14.59 6.61
C ARG A 184 8.03 -14.79 5.13
N LEU A 185 7.14 -14.41 4.20
CA LEU A 185 7.42 -14.52 2.76
C LEU A 185 8.63 -13.67 2.30
N HIS A 186 9.01 -12.65 3.08
CA HIS A 186 10.22 -11.84 2.90
C HIS A 186 11.48 -12.43 3.57
N GLY A 187 11.37 -13.55 4.27
CA GLY A 187 12.42 -14.10 5.13
C GLY A 187 12.59 -13.32 6.44
N HIS A 188 13.81 -13.30 6.99
CA HIS A 188 14.18 -12.54 8.20
C HIS A 188 14.83 -11.20 7.88
N ARG A 189 14.44 -10.57 6.77
CA ARG A 189 14.97 -9.27 6.35
C ARG A 189 14.31 -8.14 7.14
N PRO A 190 15.02 -7.03 7.37
CA PRO A 190 14.43 -5.83 7.94
C PRO A 190 13.27 -5.32 7.07
N LEU A 191 12.10 -5.15 7.68
CA LEU A 191 10.88 -4.70 7.02
C LEU A 191 10.48 -3.31 7.52
N THR A 192 10.37 -2.37 6.59
CA THR A 192 9.86 -1.03 6.85
C THR A 192 8.46 -0.89 6.25
N LEU A 193 7.48 -0.52 7.06
CA LEU A 193 6.13 -0.20 6.61
C LEU A 193 5.95 1.30 6.58
N VAL A 194 5.48 1.86 5.46
CA VAL A 194 5.19 3.29 5.34
C VAL A 194 3.77 3.44 4.81
N GLY A 195 2.94 4.23 5.49
CA GLY A 195 1.58 4.45 5.04
C GLY A 195 1.01 5.76 5.53
N PHE A 196 0.03 6.25 4.78
CA PHE A 196 -0.68 7.48 5.08
C PHE A 196 -2.21 7.25 5.07
N GLY A 197 -2.99 8.09 5.74
CA GLY A 197 -4.44 8.01 5.77
C GLY A 197 -4.97 6.63 6.17
N MET A 198 -5.86 6.05 5.36
CA MET A 198 -6.38 4.70 5.61
C MET A 198 -5.28 3.62 5.52
N GLY A 199 -4.21 3.86 4.77
CA GLY A 199 -3.06 2.95 4.69
C GLY A 199 -2.26 2.93 5.99
N ALA A 200 -2.17 4.06 6.68
CA ALA A 200 -1.63 4.10 8.03
C ALA A 200 -2.50 3.31 9.03
N ARG A 201 -3.83 3.28 8.84
CA ARG A 201 -4.74 2.43 9.63
C ARG A 201 -4.52 0.95 9.34
N VAL A 202 -4.33 0.56 8.07
CA VAL A 202 -3.95 -0.81 7.69
C VAL A 202 -2.70 -1.26 8.44
N ILE A 203 -1.65 -0.42 8.47
CA ILE A 203 -0.41 -0.71 9.19
C ILE A 203 -0.67 -0.85 10.70
N LEU A 204 -1.38 0.09 11.31
CA LEU A 204 -1.66 0.03 12.75
C LEU A 204 -2.44 -1.25 13.13
N VAL A 205 -3.47 -1.60 12.37
CA VAL A 205 -4.25 -2.83 12.61
C VAL A 205 -3.39 -4.07 12.38
N CYS A 206 -2.52 -4.06 11.36
CA CYS A 206 -1.56 -5.13 11.14
C CYS A 206 -0.64 -5.33 12.35
N LEU A 207 -0.10 -4.27 12.93
CA LEU A 207 0.77 -4.35 14.12
C LEU A 207 0.02 -4.88 15.34
N LEU A 208 -1.23 -4.44 15.56
CA LEU A 208 -2.07 -4.93 16.65
C LEU A 208 -2.38 -6.43 16.50
N GLU A 209 -2.66 -6.88 15.29
CA GLU A 209 -2.92 -8.28 14.97
C GLU A 209 -1.65 -9.14 15.14
N LEU A 210 -0.48 -8.62 14.76
CA LEU A 210 0.81 -9.27 15.05
C LEU A 210 1.06 -9.36 16.57
N ALA A 211 0.72 -8.32 17.33
CA ALA A 211 0.88 -8.32 18.79
C ALA A 211 0.01 -9.38 19.47
N GLU A 212 -1.17 -9.66 18.91
CA GLU A 212 -2.07 -10.71 19.40
C GLU A 212 -1.58 -12.13 19.10
N ARG A 213 -0.76 -12.31 18.05
CA ARG A 213 -0.16 -13.61 17.68
C ARG A 213 1.02 -14.01 18.56
N GLY A 214 1.50 -13.13 19.42
CA GLY A 214 2.56 -13.42 20.40
C GLY A 214 3.96 -13.46 19.80
N VAL A 215 4.88 -14.14 20.48
CA VAL A 215 6.35 -13.99 20.32
C VAL A 215 6.84 -14.28 18.90
N GLU A 216 6.23 -15.22 18.17
CA GLU A 216 6.63 -15.58 16.80
C GLU A 216 6.44 -14.42 15.79
N ALA A 217 5.52 -13.51 16.10
CA ALA A 217 5.19 -12.35 15.31
C ALA A 217 5.91 -11.06 15.75
N HIS A 218 6.83 -11.14 16.72
CA HIS A 218 7.67 -10.02 17.12
C HIS A 218 8.91 -9.92 16.22
N GLY A 219 9.41 -8.70 16.00
CA GLY A 219 10.58 -8.47 15.16
C GLY A 219 10.37 -8.87 13.70
N ILE A 220 9.13 -8.76 13.20
CA ILE A 220 8.88 -8.79 11.75
C ILE A 220 9.13 -7.42 11.15
N VAL A 221 8.58 -6.41 11.81
CA VAL A 221 8.64 -5.02 11.37
C VAL A 221 9.77 -4.36 12.14
N GLU A 222 10.75 -3.82 11.42
CA GLU A 222 11.82 -3.02 12.02
C GLU A 222 11.33 -1.59 12.25
N THR A 223 10.63 -1.03 11.26
CA THR A 223 10.15 0.35 11.32
C THR A 223 8.74 0.45 10.74
N ALA A 224 7.85 1.19 11.41
CA ALA A 224 6.52 1.50 10.91
C ALA A 224 6.27 3.01 10.98
N VAL A 225 6.02 3.62 9.82
CA VAL A 225 5.73 5.04 9.66
C VAL A 225 4.26 5.19 9.27
N CYS A 226 3.49 5.84 10.14
CA CYS A 226 2.06 6.05 10.00
C CYS A 226 1.75 7.55 9.95
N LEU A 227 1.21 8.04 8.84
CA LEU A 227 0.90 9.45 8.63
C LEU A 227 -0.61 9.68 8.60
N GLY A 228 -1.14 10.51 9.50
CA GLY A 228 -2.56 10.86 9.50
C GLY A 228 -3.52 9.68 9.75
N THR A 229 -3.15 8.76 10.64
CA THR A 229 -3.90 7.53 10.91
C THR A 229 -5.30 7.82 11.46
N PRO A 230 -6.38 7.42 10.77
CA PRO A 230 -7.75 7.53 11.28
C PRO A 230 -8.04 6.40 12.26
N TYR A 231 -7.45 6.47 13.45
CA TYR A 231 -7.66 5.52 14.55
C TYR A 231 -7.61 6.25 15.89
N SER A 232 -8.00 5.57 16.97
CA SER A 232 -7.97 6.16 18.32
C SER A 232 -6.55 6.54 18.73
N ALA A 233 -6.39 7.72 19.30
CA ALA A 233 -5.11 8.24 19.82
C ALA A 233 -4.78 7.72 21.24
N SER A 234 -5.44 6.65 21.70
CA SER A 234 -5.23 6.12 23.04
C SER A 234 -3.83 5.50 23.20
N PRO A 235 -3.03 5.89 24.22
CA PRO A 235 -1.65 5.42 24.39
C PRO A 235 -1.51 3.90 24.44
N SER A 236 -2.43 3.20 25.11
CA SER A 236 -2.40 1.75 25.27
C SER A 236 -2.41 0.97 23.94
N ILE A 237 -3.06 1.51 22.91
CA ILE A 237 -3.12 0.89 21.58
C ILE A 237 -1.78 1.06 20.88
N TRP A 238 -1.21 2.27 20.94
CA TRP A 238 0.08 2.56 20.31
C TRP A 238 1.23 1.84 21.01
N GLU A 239 1.18 1.70 22.34
CA GLU A 239 2.12 0.88 23.10
C GLU A 239 2.08 -0.58 22.64
N LYS A 240 0.88 -1.17 22.53
CA LYS A 240 0.69 -2.54 22.02
C LYS A 240 1.16 -2.70 20.58
N ALA A 241 0.93 -1.70 19.72
CA ALA A 241 1.42 -1.74 18.35
C ALA A 241 2.94 -1.58 18.27
N SER A 242 3.55 -0.76 19.12
CA SER A 242 5.00 -0.55 19.15
C SER A 242 5.76 -1.74 19.74
N SER A 243 5.13 -2.58 20.57
CA SER A 243 5.79 -3.70 21.22
C SER A 243 6.24 -4.80 20.25
N VAL A 244 5.67 -4.87 19.04
CA VAL A 244 6.06 -5.84 18.01
C VAL A 244 7.16 -5.35 17.07
N VAL A 245 7.47 -4.05 17.12
CA VAL A 245 8.47 -3.40 16.28
C VAL A 245 9.83 -3.46 16.98
N SER A 246 10.86 -4.02 16.34
CA SER A 246 12.19 -4.19 16.93
C SER A 246 13.32 -4.21 15.91
#